data_AF-M1E6Q6-F1
#
_entry.id   AF-M1E6Q6-F1
#
_cell.length_a   1.000
_cell.length_b   1.000
_cell.length_c   1.000
_cell.angle_alpha   90.00
_cell.angle_beta   90.00
_cell.angle_gamma   90.00
#
_symmetry.space_group_name_H-M   'P 1'
#
loop_
_entity.id
_entity.type
_entity.pdbx_description
1 polymer ?
#
loop_
_entity_poly.entity_id
_entity_poly.type
_entity_poly.pdbx_seq_one_letter_code
_entity_poly.pdbx_strand_id
1 'polypeptide(L)'
;MKRFTFIFLILTLLAFTNTSYAEFSFNNISQSDFLLKQGETNLVLPGEYFEIKINEKDNSNFSIDYDKSLVELTREESLPDSKIYYFKVISDKTSYTKIVAKSNKENLKPLTYDVYISTPHDIPLVTIKDIHDNPEKFVNKFVRLNARFLGWSRPTNTNDIWGALVTKSDTVIEDNTGAAFISGTNFMYKTDSAVSFIAKVKPDEKAGFEIRLVKLLK
;
A
#
# COMPACT_ATOMS: atom_id res chain seq x y z
N MET A 1 59.05 14.75 22.21
CA MET A 1 57.90 15.49 21.64
C MET A 1 56.65 14.66 21.86
N LYS A 2 55.78 15.14 22.74
CA LYS A 2 54.51 14.53 23.13
C LYS A 2 53.39 15.25 22.38
N ARG A 3 52.28 14.53 22.15
CA ARG A 3 50.97 15.02 21.67
C ARG A 3 50.88 15.37 20.19
N PHE A 4 50.73 14.39 19.29
CA PHE A 4 49.98 14.63 18.02
C PHE A 4 49.35 13.38 17.40
N THR A 5 49.60 12.17 17.90
CA THR A 5 49.10 10.93 17.28
C THR A 5 47.78 10.39 17.82
N PHE A 6 47.12 11.09 18.74
CA PHE A 6 45.85 10.63 19.35
C PHE A 6 44.59 11.37 18.85
N ILE A 7 44.75 12.40 18.01
CA ILE A 7 43.63 13.19 17.49
C ILE A 7 43.08 12.59 16.18
N PHE A 8 43.88 11.82 15.44
CA PHE A 8 43.46 11.23 14.16
C PHE A 8 42.56 9.98 14.31
N LEU A 9 42.53 9.35 15.48
CA LEU A 9 41.72 8.15 15.73
C LEU A 9 40.30 8.47 16.25
N ILE A 10 40.08 9.66 16.82
CA ILE A 10 38.75 10.09 17.29
C ILE A 10 37.94 10.75 16.16
N LEU A 11 38.61 11.37 15.18
CA LEU A 11 37.96 12.00 14.02
C LEU A 11 37.49 11.01 12.95
N THR A 12 38.01 9.78 12.94
CA THR A 12 37.52 8.70 12.05
C THR A 12 36.41 7.87 12.69
N LEU A 13 36.31 7.83 14.02
CA LEU A 13 35.21 7.15 14.71
C LEU A 13 33.91 7.96 14.76
N LEU A 14 33.99 9.29 14.70
CA LEU A 14 32.82 10.19 14.63
C LEU A 14 32.26 10.37 13.21
N ALA A 15 32.94 9.86 12.18
CA ALA A 15 32.47 9.91 10.80
C ALA A 15 31.54 8.74 10.42
N PHE A 16 31.35 7.75 11.31
CA PHE A 16 30.48 6.58 11.05
C PHE A 16 29.22 6.50 11.94
N THR A 17 28.92 7.51 12.74
CA THR A 17 27.67 7.57 13.52
C THR A 17 26.67 8.61 13.04
N ASN A 18 26.91 9.24 11.88
CA ASN A 18 25.83 9.87 11.15
C ASN A 18 25.11 8.78 10.33
N THR A 19 24.42 7.88 11.03
CA THR A 19 23.13 7.41 10.55
C THR A 19 22.27 8.66 10.44
N SER A 20 22.34 9.30 9.28
CA SER A 20 21.23 10.08 8.77
C SER A 20 20.05 9.11 8.80
N TYR A 21 19.27 9.22 9.87
CA TYR A 21 17.84 9.00 9.76
C TYR A 21 17.45 9.81 8.53
N ALA A 22 17.27 9.11 7.41
CA ALA A 22 16.47 9.64 6.34
C ALA A 22 15.11 9.88 6.99
N GLU A 23 14.90 11.11 7.47
CA GLU A 23 13.57 11.65 7.63
C GLU A 23 12.85 11.29 6.34
N PHE A 24 11.96 10.30 6.43
CA PHE A 24 11.09 9.92 5.34
C PHE A 24 10.25 11.17 5.06
N SER A 25 10.73 11.97 4.12
CA SER A 25 9.96 13.03 3.54
C SER A 25 8.78 12.36 2.84
N PHE A 26 7.58 12.54 3.40
CA PHE A 26 6.29 12.15 2.82
C PHE A 26 6.03 12.81 1.43
N ASN A 27 6.99 13.55 0.86
CA ASN A 27 6.80 14.38 -0.32
C ASN A 27 6.63 13.60 -1.64
N ASN A 28 6.85 12.27 -1.67
CA ASN A 28 6.78 11.49 -2.91
C ASN A 28 5.81 10.28 -2.86
N ILE A 29 5.01 10.14 -1.80
CA ILE A 29 3.89 9.19 -1.80
C ILE A 29 2.63 10.03 -1.87
N SER A 30 1.82 9.82 -2.92
CA SER A 30 0.56 10.52 -3.10
C SER A 30 -0.31 10.34 -1.86
N GLN A 31 -0.89 11.42 -1.32
CA GLN A 31 -1.84 11.36 -0.18
C GLN A 31 -2.98 10.33 -0.42
N SER A 32 -3.31 10.04 -1.68
CA SER A 32 -4.30 9.01 -2.04
C SER A 32 -3.95 7.60 -1.57
N ASP A 33 -2.67 7.29 -1.38
CA ASP A 33 -2.20 5.93 -1.10
C ASP A 33 -2.38 5.56 0.37
N PHE A 34 -2.59 6.56 1.22
CA PHE A 34 -2.85 6.42 2.65
C PHE A 34 -4.33 6.43 3.01
N LEU A 35 -5.19 6.87 2.08
CA LEU A 35 -6.62 7.05 2.35
C LEU A 35 -7.37 5.72 2.28
N LEU A 36 -7.94 5.30 3.42
CA LEU A 36 -8.80 4.12 3.44
C LEU A 36 -10.12 4.37 2.69
N LYS A 37 -10.58 3.36 1.96
CA LYS A 37 -11.84 3.38 1.19
C LYS A 37 -12.92 2.58 1.90
N GLN A 38 -14.14 3.13 1.92
CA GLN A 38 -15.31 2.42 2.43
C GLN A 38 -15.76 1.34 1.44
N GLY A 39 -16.29 0.24 1.95
CA GLY A 39 -16.79 -0.88 1.13
C GLY A 39 -15.71 -1.76 0.51
N GLU A 40 -14.44 -1.49 0.77
CA GLU A 40 -13.32 -2.33 0.38
C GLU A 40 -12.51 -2.74 1.61
N THR A 41 -11.95 -3.96 1.61
CA THR A 41 -10.86 -4.30 2.54
C THR A 41 -9.59 -3.56 2.15
N ASN A 42 -9.07 -2.76 3.06
CA ASN A 42 -7.85 -1.98 2.89
C ASN A 42 -6.67 -2.74 3.51
N LEU A 43 -5.60 -2.98 2.74
CA LEU A 43 -4.38 -3.57 3.26
C LEU A 43 -3.47 -2.48 3.83
N VAL A 44 -2.95 -2.71 5.03
CA VAL A 44 -1.92 -1.88 5.66
C VAL A 44 -0.82 -2.78 6.22
N LEU A 45 0.44 -2.36 6.13
CA LEU A 45 1.56 -3.12 6.69
C LEU A 45 1.90 -2.62 8.11
N PRO A 46 2.58 -3.45 8.94
CA PRO A 46 3.10 -3.01 10.23
C PRO A 46 3.97 -1.76 10.13
N GLY A 47 3.77 -0.81 11.06
CA GLY A 47 4.50 0.45 11.14
C GLY A 47 4.00 1.54 10.18
N GLU A 48 3.05 1.24 9.31
CA GLU A 48 2.56 2.20 8.33
C GLU A 48 1.55 3.18 8.90
N TYR A 49 1.52 4.36 8.28
CA TYR A 49 0.50 5.36 8.53
C TYR A 49 -0.60 5.23 7.50
N PHE A 50 -1.83 5.55 7.89
CA PHE A 50 -2.96 5.66 6.98
C PHE A 50 -3.96 6.68 7.55
N GLU A 51 -4.87 7.17 6.71
CA GLU A 51 -5.85 8.16 7.10
C GLU A 51 -7.27 7.77 6.71
N ILE A 52 -8.24 8.25 7.48
CA ILE A 52 -9.63 8.36 7.03
C ILE A 52 -9.96 9.83 6.91
N LYS A 53 -10.57 10.20 5.79
CA LYS A 53 -11.15 11.52 5.57
C LYS A 53 -12.67 11.40 5.58
N ILE A 54 -13.28 12.18 6.47
CA ILE A 54 -14.74 12.28 6.59
C ILE A 54 -15.12 13.68 6.15
N ASN A 55 -15.89 13.78 5.06
CA ASN A 55 -16.39 15.08 4.62
C ASN A 55 -17.50 15.53 5.57
N GLU A 56 -17.26 16.64 6.26
CA GLU A 56 -18.20 17.23 7.21
C GLU A 56 -19.06 18.24 6.46
N LYS A 57 -20.16 17.79 5.87
CA LYS A 57 -21.15 18.74 5.33
C LYS A 57 -21.86 19.55 6.43
N ASP A 58 -21.91 19.02 7.65
CA ASP A 58 -22.78 19.58 8.71
C ASP A 58 -22.14 19.64 10.12
N ASN A 59 -20.83 19.89 10.24
CA ASN A 59 -20.14 20.15 11.52
C ASN A 59 -20.39 19.08 12.61
N SER A 60 -20.65 17.84 12.21
CA SER A 60 -20.99 16.78 13.14
C SER A 60 -19.73 16.23 13.80
N ASN A 61 -19.62 16.34 15.12
CA ASN A 61 -18.59 15.62 15.86
C ASN A 61 -18.74 14.11 15.63
N PHE A 62 -17.63 13.46 15.24
CA PHE A 62 -17.51 12.01 15.13
C PHE A 62 -16.73 11.46 16.31
N SER A 63 -17.20 10.34 16.86
CA SER A 63 -16.42 9.45 17.71
C SER A 63 -15.82 8.33 16.86
N ILE A 64 -14.56 7.99 17.10
CA ILE A 64 -13.86 6.94 16.36
C ILE A 64 -13.61 5.75 17.27
N ASP A 65 -14.06 4.59 16.82
CA ASP A 65 -13.93 3.31 17.49
C ASP A 65 -13.01 2.40 16.66
N TYR A 66 -12.01 1.81 17.31
CA TYR A 66 -10.98 0.99 16.68
C TYR A 66 -10.26 0.13 17.73
N ASP A 67 -9.61 -0.94 17.27
CA ASP A 67 -8.79 -1.80 18.13
C ASP A 67 -7.45 -1.14 18.44
N LYS A 68 -7.33 -0.60 19.66
CA LYS A 68 -6.12 0.06 20.18
C LYS A 68 -4.92 -0.86 20.37
N SER A 69 -5.11 -2.18 20.32
CA SER A 69 -4.00 -3.14 20.34
C SER A 69 -3.37 -3.32 18.95
N LEU A 70 -4.06 -2.89 17.89
CA LEU A 70 -3.65 -3.08 16.51
C LEU A 70 -3.19 -1.80 15.82
N VAL A 71 -3.90 -0.70 16.08
CA VAL A 71 -3.65 0.61 15.48
C VAL A 71 -3.70 1.72 16.53
N GLU A 72 -2.94 2.77 16.30
CA GLU A 72 -2.85 3.97 17.15
C GLU A 72 -3.37 5.18 16.38
N LEU A 73 -4.31 5.95 16.96
CA LEU A 73 -4.67 7.26 16.45
C LEU A 73 -3.59 8.27 16.86
N THR A 74 -2.85 8.78 15.88
CA THR A 74 -1.66 9.61 16.10
C THR A 74 -1.95 11.11 15.99
N ARG A 75 -2.93 11.50 15.16
CA ARG A 75 -3.29 12.89 14.94
C ARG A 75 -4.74 13.00 14.44
N GLU A 76 -5.37 14.11 14.79
CA GLU A 76 -6.64 14.56 14.21
C GLU A 76 -6.43 15.93 13.56
N GLU A 77 -7.09 16.18 12.43
CA GLU A 77 -7.07 17.47 11.75
C GLU A 77 -8.49 17.85 11.32
N SER A 78 -8.91 19.05 11.74
CA SER A 78 -10.19 19.64 11.35
C SER A 78 -9.96 20.67 10.24
N LEU A 79 -10.49 20.38 9.06
CA LEU A 79 -10.56 21.30 7.91
C LEU A 79 -11.98 21.85 7.77
N PRO A 80 -12.18 22.97 7.04
CA PRO A 80 -13.50 23.60 6.91
C PRO A 80 -14.64 22.67 6.48
N ASP A 81 -14.35 21.71 5.59
CA ASP A 81 -15.35 20.79 5.02
C ASP A 81 -15.07 19.32 5.33
N SER A 82 -14.08 19.01 6.17
CA SER A 82 -13.71 17.63 6.45
C SER A 82 -12.91 17.47 7.72
N LYS A 83 -13.03 16.30 8.35
CA LYS A 83 -12.16 15.88 9.44
C LYS A 83 -11.32 14.68 9.00
N ILE A 84 -10.03 14.75 9.28
CA ILE A 84 -9.04 13.73 8.94
C ILE A 84 -8.52 13.11 10.23
N TYR A 85 -8.44 11.78 10.25
CA TYR A 85 -7.87 11.01 11.35
C TYR A 85 -6.69 10.20 10.84
N TYR A 86 -5.54 10.39 11.46
CA TYR A 86 -4.29 9.75 11.09
C TYR A 86 -3.97 8.62 12.04
N PHE A 87 -3.79 7.42 11.50
CA PHE A 87 -3.50 6.22 12.25
C PHE A 87 -2.11 5.71 11.92
N LYS A 88 -1.55 4.94 12.86
CA LYS A 88 -0.35 4.13 12.67
C LYS A 88 -0.65 2.68 13.02
N VAL A 89 -0.23 1.74 12.20
CA VAL A 89 -0.27 0.30 12.53
C VAL A 89 0.84 0.00 13.54
N ILE A 90 0.46 -0.47 14.72
CA ILE A 90 1.40 -0.82 15.80
C ILE A 90 1.53 -2.33 16.00
N SER A 91 0.61 -3.13 15.46
CA SER A 91 0.71 -4.59 15.49
C SER A 91 1.57 -5.13 14.36
N ASP A 92 2.32 -6.17 14.69
CA ASP A 92 3.10 -7.02 13.78
C ASP A 92 2.36 -8.30 13.38
N LYS A 93 1.14 -8.53 13.90
CA LYS A 93 0.35 -9.75 13.66
C LYS A 93 -0.63 -9.55 12.53
N THR A 94 -0.74 -10.56 11.67
CA THR A 94 -1.80 -10.62 10.67
C THR A 94 -3.17 -10.63 11.34
N SER A 95 -3.99 -9.61 11.06
CA SER A 95 -5.24 -9.33 11.78
C SER A 95 -6.25 -8.64 10.88
N TYR A 96 -7.54 -8.88 11.13
CA TYR A 96 -8.64 -8.10 10.56
C TYR A 96 -9.24 -7.21 11.64
N THR A 97 -9.36 -5.92 11.36
CA THR A 97 -9.99 -4.95 12.26
C THR A 97 -10.86 -3.97 11.49
N LYS A 98 -11.64 -3.18 12.23
CA LYS A 98 -12.52 -2.16 11.66
C LYS A 98 -12.26 -0.84 12.35
N ILE A 99 -12.31 0.22 11.56
CA ILE A 99 -12.38 1.59 12.08
C ILE A 99 -13.79 2.08 11.82
N VAL A 100 -14.48 2.45 12.89
CA VAL A 100 -15.88 2.86 12.85
C VAL A 100 -15.98 4.32 13.30
N ALA A 101 -16.38 5.19 12.39
CA ALA A 101 -16.70 6.57 12.70
C ALA A 101 -18.20 6.72 12.95
N LYS A 102 -18.57 7.03 14.20
CA LYS A 102 -19.96 7.22 14.63
C LYS A 102 -20.23 8.71 14.75
N SER A 103 -21.20 9.21 13.99
CA SER A 103 -21.66 10.59 14.16
C SER A 103 -22.49 10.69 15.44
N ASN A 104 -22.39 11.83 16.14
CA ASN A 104 -23.25 12.11 17.29
C ASN A 104 -24.71 12.43 16.90
N LYS A 105 -25.04 12.51 15.59
CA LYS A 105 -26.42 12.68 15.13
C LYS A 105 -27.10 11.31 15.03
N GLU A 106 -28.21 11.15 15.74
CA GLU A 106 -28.94 9.87 15.89
C GLU A 106 -29.35 9.19 14.57
N ASN A 107 -29.48 9.93 13.46
CA ASN A 107 -29.96 9.41 12.18
C ASN A 107 -28.85 9.10 11.16
N LEU A 108 -27.58 9.34 11.48
CA LEU A 108 -26.48 9.06 10.54
C LEU A 108 -25.91 7.66 10.77
N LYS A 109 -25.91 6.84 9.71
CA LYS A 109 -25.28 5.52 9.74
C LYS A 109 -23.77 5.65 10.00
N PRO A 110 -23.18 4.78 10.85
CA PRO A 110 -21.74 4.76 11.06
C PRO A 110 -20.99 4.50 9.75
N LEU A 111 -19.88 5.21 9.56
CA LEU A 111 -18.94 4.93 8.47
C LEU A 111 -17.98 3.85 8.94
N THR A 112 -17.85 2.77 8.16
CA THR A 112 -17.01 1.63 8.50
C THR A 112 -15.92 1.43 7.46
N TYR A 113 -14.70 1.24 7.93
CA TYR A 113 -13.52 0.97 7.12
C TYR A 113 -12.94 -0.37 7.56
N ASP A 114 -12.94 -1.35 6.66
CA ASP A 114 -12.34 -2.66 6.94
C ASP A 114 -10.84 -2.60 6.68
N VAL A 115 -10.05 -3.00 7.67
CA VAL A 115 -8.59 -2.94 7.65
C VAL A 115 -8.03 -4.35 7.82
N TYR A 116 -7.22 -4.77 6.87
CA TYR A 116 -6.43 -5.98 6.94
C TYR A 116 -4.97 -5.62 7.19
N ILE A 117 -4.48 -5.99 8.36
CA ILE A 117 -3.07 -5.83 8.74
C ILE A 117 -2.39 -7.14 8.38
N SER A 118 -1.29 -7.08 7.63
CA SER A 118 -0.52 -8.27 7.31
C SER A 118 0.94 -7.93 7.08
N THR A 119 1.84 -8.81 7.55
CA THR A 119 3.25 -8.69 7.19
C THR A 119 3.40 -9.05 5.71
N PRO A 120 4.36 -8.46 4.98
CA PRO A 120 4.61 -8.88 3.61
C PRO A 120 4.90 -10.37 3.49
N HIS A 121 5.47 -11.04 4.50
CA HIS A 121 5.79 -12.46 4.43
C HIS A 121 4.53 -13.36 4.44
N ASP A 122 3.48 -12.92 5.15
CA ASP A 122 2.22 -13.68 5.27
C ASP A 122 1.35 -13.60 4.01
N ILE A 123 1.63 -12.65 3.10
CA ILE A 123 0.94 -12.51 1.83
C ILE A 123 1.57 -13.47 0.82
N PRO A 124 0.79 -14.36 0.16
CA PRO A 124 1.33 -15.39 -0.70
C PRO A 124 2.08 -14.79 -1.90
N LEU A 125 3.32 -15.22 -2.11
CA LEU A 125 4.07 -14.96 -3.33
C LEU A 125 3.56 -15.90 -4.43
N VAL A 126 3.14 -15.33 -5.56
CA VAL A 126 2.58 -16.05 -6.69
C VAL A 126 3.22 -15.57 -7.98
N THR A 127 3.09 -16.36 -9.04
CA THR A 127 3.43 -15.97 -10.40
C THR A 127 2.18 -15.50 -11.17
N ILE A 128 2.39 -14.78 -12.27
CA ILE A 128 1.32 -14.35 -13.19
C ILE A 128 0.58 -15.58 -13.73
N LYS A 129 1.30 -16.67 -14.03
CA LYS A 129 0.70 -17.93 -14.48
C LYS A 129 -0.15 -18.61 -13.40
N ASP A 130 0.27 -18.58 -12.13
CA ASP A 130 -0.55 -19.15 -11.05
C ASP A 130 -1.94 -18.49 -11.00
N ILE A 131 -1.98 -17.15 -11.15
CA ILE A 131 -3.23 -16.38 -11.19
C ILE A 131 -4.06 -16.74 -12.41
N HIS A 132 -3.44 -16.83 -13.59
CA HIS A 132 -4.12 -17.17 -14.84
C HIS A 132 -4.72 -18.58 -14.82
N ASP A 133 -3.96 -19.57 -14.34
CA ASP A 133 -4.38 -20.97 -14.38
C ASP A 133 -5.43 -21.29 -13.31
N ASN A 134 -5.51 -20.50 -12.22
CA ASN A 134 -6.45 -20.73 -11.10
C ASN A 134 -7.01 -19.40 -10.53
N PRO A 135 -7.71 -18.58 -11.33
CA PRO A 135 -8.13 -17.23 -10.92
C PRO A 135 -9.03 -17.24 -9.68
N GLU A 136 -9.91 -18.23 -9.54
CA GLU A 136 -10.81 -18.41 -8.40
C GLU A 136 -10.08 -18.57 -7.06
N LYS A 137 -8.83 -19.06 -7.07
CA LYS A 137 -8.01 -19.18 -5.86
C LYS A 137 -7.55 -17.82 -5.34
N PHE A 138 -7.42 -16.83 -6.23
CA PHE A 138 -6.77 -15.55 -5.93
C PHE A 138 -7.71 -14.34 -5.99
N VAL A 139 -8.84 -14.45 -6.69
CA VAL A 139 -9.86 -13.40 -6.74
C VAL A 139 -10.26 -12.92 -5.34
N ASN A 140 -10.36 -11.60 -5.20
CA ASN A 140 -10.60 -10.85 -3.97
C ASN A 140 -9.51 -11.00 -2.88
N LYS A 141 -8.36 -11.59 -3.18
CA LYS A 141 -7.24 -11.74 -2.24
C LYS A 141 -6.08 -10.79 -2.58
N PHE A 142 -5.27 -10.54 -1.55
CA PHE A 142 -3.97 -9.90 -1.72
C PHE A 142 -2.93 -10.95 -2.05
N VAL A 143 -2.07 -10.64 -3.02
CA VAL A 143 -0.96 -11.49 -3.45
C VAL A 143 0.29 -10.65 -3.59
N ARG A 144 1.44 -11.29 -3.44
CA ARG A 144 2.74 -10.73 -3.76
C ARG A 144 3.19 -11.22 -5.12
N LEU A 145 3.79 -10.33 -5.88
CA LEU A 145 4.36 -10.60 -7.19
C LEU A 145 5.77 -10.02 -7.25
N ASN A 146 6.67 -10.76 -7.89
CA ASN A 146 7.94 -10.25 -8.36
C ASN A 146 7.86 -10.20 -9.88
N ALA A 147 7.87 -9.00 -10.46
CA ALA A 147 7.74 -8.84 -11.89
C ALA A 147 8.61 -7.68 -12.38
N ARG A 148 8.79 -7.63 -13.69
CA ARG A 148 9.36 -6.52 -14.42
C ARG A 148 8.23 -5.64 -14.91
N PHE A 149 8.24 -4.36 -14.57
CA PHE A 149 7.31 -3.38 -15.12
C PHE A 149 7.79 -2.96 -16.50
N LEU A 150 6.97 -3.19 -17.53
CA LEU A 150 7.35 -2.97 -18.93
C LEU A 150 6.82 -1.65 -19.50
N GLY A 151 5.97 -0.93 -18.77
CA GLY A 151 5.25 0.21 -19.34
C GLY A 151 4.22 -0.29 -20.36
N TRP A 152 4.35 0.18 -21.60
CA TRP A 152 3.58 -0.30 -22.75
C TRP A 152 4.43 -1.13 -23.72
N SER A 153 5.64 -1.52 -23.30
CA SER A 153 6.52 -2.36 -24.10
C SER A 153 5.92 -3.76 -24.24
N ARG A 154 6.25 -4.43 -25.36
CA ARG A 154 5.88 -5.83 -25.56
C ARG A 154 6.61 -6.71 -24.55
N PRO A 155 5.95 -7.74 -24.01
CA PRO A 155 6.62 -8.78 -23.24
C PRO A 155 7.72 -9.46 -24.06
N THR A 156 8.75 -9.96 -23.38
CA THR A 156 9.87 -10.69 -24.00
C THR A 156 9.77 -12.20 -23.84
N ASN A 157 9.08 -12.68 -22.81
CA ASN A 157 8.99 -14.09 -22.41
C ASN A 157 7.70 -14.77 -22.90
N THR A 158 6.73 -13.99 -23.38
CA THR A 158 5.43 -14.47 -23.87
C THR A 158 4.90 -13.57 -24.99
N ASN A 159 4.03 -14.11 -25.85
CA ASN A 159 3.30 -13.33 -26.84
C ASN A 159 1.94 -12.84 -26.32
N ASP A 160 1.43 -13.45 -25.25
CA ASP A 160 0.11 -13.18 -24.70
C ASP A 160 0.21 -12.35 -23.41
N ILE A 161 -0.72 -11.39 -23.26
CA ILE A 161 -0.90 -10.59 -22.05
C ILE A 161 -2.24 -10.98 -21.43
N TRP A 162 -2.22 -11.48 -20.20
CA TRP A 162 -3.40 -11.93 -19.48
C TRP A 162 -4.01 -10.84 -18.58
N GLY A 163 -5.23 -11.10 -18.10
CA GLY A 163 -5.98 -10.20 -17.23
C GLY A 163 -6.62 -9.04 -17.97
N ALA A 164 -7.50 -8.32 -17.29
CA ALA A 164 -8.26 -7.22 -17.85
C ALA A 164 -7.41 -5.97 -18.02
N LEU A 165 -7.54 -5.33 -19.19
CA LEU A 165 -7.15 -3.94 -19.38
C LEU A 165 -8.28 -3.04 -18.85
N VAL A 166 -8.16 -2.60 -17.60
CA VAL A 166 -9.18 -1.83 -16.87
C VAL A 166 -9.19 -0.37 -17.33
N THR A 167 -8.01 0.21 -17.50
CA THR A 167 -7.86 1.62 -17.91
C THR A 167 -6.80 1.79 -19.00
N LYS A 168 -6.91 2.88 -19.77
CA LYS A 168 -5.86 3.29 -20.73
C LYS A 168 -4.53 3.69 -20.08
N SER A 169 -4.48 3.76 -18.74
CA SER A 169 -3.27 4.03 -17.96
C SER A 169 -2.65 2.79 -17.34
N ASP A 170 -3.28 1.63 -17.51
CA ASP A 170 -2.72 0.36 -17.06
C ASP A 170 -1.39 0.10 -17.76
N THR A 171 -0.55 -0.70 -17.12
CA THR A 171 0.77 -1.06 -17.66
C THR A 171 0.89 -2.57 -17.76
N VAL A 172 1.85 -3.03 -18.55
CA VAL A 172 2.19 -4.44 -18.65
C VAL A 172 3.25 -4.78 -17.60
N ILE A 173 3.02 -5.86 -16.89
CA ILE A 173 4.01 -6.52 -16.05
C ILE A 173 4.35 -7.89 -16.62
N GLU A 174 5.59 -8.32 -16.39
CA GLU A 174 6.08 -9.61 -16.86
C GLU A 174 6.94 -10.28 -15.79
N ASP A 175 6.68 -11.55 -15.52
CA ASP A 175 7.58 -12.40 -14.76
C ASP A 175 8.18 -13.49 -15.66
N ASN A 176 8.80 -14.51 -15.06
CA ASN A 176 9.37 -15.64 -15.81
C ASN A 176 8.31 -16.62 -16.34
N THR A 177 7.03 -16.44 -16.03
CA THR A 177 5.93 -17.35 -16.36
C THR A 177 4.93 -16.76 -17.36
N GLY A 178 4.81 -15.44 -17.43
CA GLY A 178 3.89 -14.76 -18.35
C GLY A 178 3.86 -13.25 -18.16
N ALA A 179 2.88 -12.61 -18.79
CA ALA A 179 2.68 -11.17 -18.71
C ALA A 179 1.20 -10.86 -18.46
N ALA A 180 0.92 -9.76 -17.77
CA ALA A 180 -0.44 -9.32 -17.47
C ALA A 180 -0.58 -7.81 -17.46
N PHE A 181 -1.80 -7.32 -17.66
CA PHE A 181 -2.13 -5.92 -17.37
C PHE A 181 -2.25 -5.69 -15.86
N ILE A 182 -1.76 -4.54 -15.40
CA ILE A 182 -1.92 -4.08 -14.02
C ILE A 182 -2.41 -2.63 -13.98
N SER A 183 -3.40 -2.39 -13.14
CA SER A 183 -3.95 -1.07 -12.87
C SER A 183 -3.38 -0.45 -11.59
N GLY A 184 -3.59 0.86 -11.40
CA GLY A 184 -3.14 1.58 -10.19
C GLY A 184 -1.68 2.03 -10.21
N THR A 185 -0.99 1.89 -11.35
CA THR A 185 0.41 2.28 -11.55
C THR A 185 0.54 3.72 -12.04
N ASN A 186 -0.07 4.67 -11.34
CA ASN A 186 -0.09 6.07 -11.76
C ASN A 186 1.34 6.63 -11.92
N PHE A 187 1.70 6.92 -13.18
CA PHE A 187 2.85 7.70 -13.66
C PHE A 187 4.29 7.25 -13.35
N MET A 188 4.57 6.47 -12.30
CA MET A 188 5.94 6.33 -11.81
C MET A 188 6.81 5.23 -12.45
N TYR A 189 6.24 4.30 -13.22
CA TYR A 189 6.97 3.09 -13.65
C TYR A 189 6.82 2.77 -15.14
N LYS A 190 6.99 3.81 -15.98
CA LYS A 190 7.05 3.64 -17.44
C LYS A 190 8.39 3.05 -17.93
N THR A 191 9.28 2.67 -17.02
CA THR A 191 10.64 2.21 -17.31
C THR A 191 10.80 0.74 -16.92
N ASP A 192 11.49 -0.01 -17.77
CA ASP A 192 11.86 -1.42 -17.55
C ASP A 192 12.57 -1.62 -16.21
N SER A 193 11.86 -2.09 -15.19
CA SER A 193 12.34 -2.19 -13.82
C SER A 193 11.84 -3.45 -13.13
N ALA A 194 12.73 -4.20 -12.49
CA ALA A 194 12.36 -5.30 -11.61
C ALA A 194 11.78 -4.72 -10.31
N VAL A 195 10.61 -5.22 -9.91
CA VAL A 195 9.90 -4.77 -8.72
C VAL A 195 9.29 -5.94 -7.96
N SER A 196 9.22 -5.79 -6.64
CA SER A 196 8.40 -6.62 -5.77
C SER A 196 7.24 -5.78 -5.27
N PHE A 197 6.03 -6.32 -5.30
CA PHE A 197 4.83 -5.56 -4.94
C PHE A 197 3.72 -6.46 -4.44
N ILE A 198 2.78 -5.84 -3.74
CA ILE A 198 1.51 -6.44 -3.34
C ILE A 198 0.42 -5.92 -4.27
N ALA A 199 -0.39 -6.83 -4.76
CA ALA A 199 -1.55 -6.56 -5.60
C ALA A 199 -2.81 -7.14 -4.99
N LYS A 200 -3.95 -6.59 -5.40
CA LYS A 200 -5.27 -7.19 -5.19
C LYS A 200 -5.72 -7.76 -6.52
N VAL A 201 -6.01 -9.07 -6.53
CA VAL A 201 -6.65 -9.70 -7.69
C VAL A 201 -8.15 -9.50 -7.53
N LYS A 202 -8.81 -8.98 -8.56
CA LYS A 202 -10.26 -8.76 -8.57
C LYS A 202 -10.86 -9.58 -9.73
N PRO A 203 -12.14 -9.96 -9.62
CA PRO A 203 -12.80 -10.69 -10.70
C PRO A 203 -13.05 -9.77 -11.89
N ASP A 204 -12.92 -10.29 -13.10
CA ASP A 204 -13.37 -9.63 -14.32
C ASP A 204 -14.17 -10.62 -15.18
N GLU A 205 -15.36 -10.23 -15.63
CA GLU A 205 -16.27 -11.14 -16.35
C GLU A 205 -15.74 -11.54 -17.74
N LYS A 206 -14.85 -10.75 -18.35
CA LYS A 206 -14.38 -10.96 -19.73
C LYS A 206 -13.00 -11.60 -19.77
N ALA A 207 -12.09 -11.14 -18.93
CA ALA A 207 -10.71 -11.58 -18.88
C ALA A 207 -10.43 -12.58 -17.74
N GLY A 208 -11.43 -12.91 -16.93
CA GLY A 208 -11.33 -13.79 -15.75
C GLY A 208 -10.85 -13.05 -14.50
N PHE A 209 -9.83 -12.20 -14.63
CA PHE A 209 -9.28 -11.44 -13.51
C PHE A 209 -8.74 -10.06 -13.93
N GLU A 210 -8.64 -9.14 -12.97
CA GLU A 210 -7.84 -7.92 -13.06
C GLU A 210 -6.80 -7.90 -11.93
N ILE A 211 -5.61 -7.36 -12.20
CA ILE A 211 -4.57 -7.12 -11.19
C ILE A 211 -4.55 -5.63 -10.89
N ARG A 212 -4.70 -5.27 -9.62
CA ARG A 212 -4.56 -3.90 -9.15
C ARG A 212 -3.38 -3.77 -8.19
N LEU A 213 -2.43 -2.91 -8.53
CA LEU A 213 -1.34 -2.55 -7.63
C LEU A 213 -1.92 -1.97 -6.33
N VAL A 214 -1.49 -2.53 -5.20
CA VAL A 214 -1.81 -2.00 -3.87
C VAL A 214 -0.60 -1.30 -3.30
N LYS A 215 0.58 -1.94 -3.39
CA LYS A 215 1.77 -1.44 -2.71
C LYS A 215 3.06 -1.96 -3.30
N LEU A 216 4.09 -1.12 -3.36
CA LEU A 216 5.44 -1.56 -3.69
C LEU A 216 6.18 -2.02 -2.43
N LEU A 217 7.02 -3.04 -2.60
CA LEU A 217 7.92 -3.55 -1.59
C LEU A 217 9.34 -3.08 -1.93
N LYS A 218 10.04 -2.61 -0.91
CA LYS A 218 11.45 -2.17 -0.99
C LYS A 218 12.39 -3.34 -0.76
#